data_AF-A0A9J2QAQ6-F1
#
_entry.id   AF-A0A9J2QAQ6-F1
#
_cell.length_a   1.000
_cell.length_b   1.000
_cell.length_c   1.000
_cell.angle_alpha   90.00
_cell.angle_beta   90.00
_cell.angle_gamma   90.00
#
_symmetry.space_group_name_H-M   'P 1'
#
loop_
_entity.id
_entity.type
_entity.pdbx_description
1 polymer ?
#
loop_
_entity_poly.entity_id
_entity_poly.type
_entity_poly.pdbx_seq_one_letter_code
_entity_poly.pdbx_strand_id
1 'polypeptide(L)'
;MSSCRILVQHSSLLRCTTTFLRKHTLSGDAYQFLQKSEIPSYHFQKSLRRLPIPKLERTCERSLFCFLLYIIFISNLHVIIESHFYRC
;
A
#
# COMPACT_ATOMS: atom_id res chain seq x y z
N MET A 1 15.24 -16.05 20.95
CA MET A 1 14.09 -15.34 20.34
C MET A 1 14.66 -14.31 19.38
N SER A 2 14.75 -14.71 18.12
CA SER A 2 15.64 -14.12 17.13
C SER A 2 15.14 -12.76 16.64
N SER A 3 15.95 -11.71 16.83
CA SER A 3 15.70 -10.38 16.26
C SER A 3 15.66 -10.44 14.74
N CYS A 4 14.55 -10.01 14.15
CA CYS A 4 14.51 -9.67 12.73
C CYS A 4 15.41 -8.45 12.48
N ARG A 5 16.69 -8.69 12.13
CA ARG A 5 17.57 -7.67 11.54
C ARG A 5 17.16 -7.51 10.08
N ILE A 6 16.34 -6.52 9.76
CA ILE A 6 16.17 -6.09 8.37
C ILE A 6 17.41 -5.28 8.01
N LEU A 7 18.44 -5.99 7.54
CA LEU A 7 19.64 -5.39 6.96
C LEU A 7 19.29 -5.07 5.51
N VAL A 8 18.78 -3.86 5.27
CA VAL A 8 18.54 -3.38 3.92
C VAL A 8 19.91 -3.11 3.28
N GLN A 9 20.50 -4.12 2.64
CA GLN A 9 21.54 -3.89 1.65
C GLN A 9 20.86 -3.27 0.43
N HIS A 10 20.77 -1.95 0.40
CA HIS A 10 20.46 -1.25 -0.85
C HIS A 10 21.71 -1.33 -1.74
N SER A 11 21.71 -2.28 -2.67
CA SER A 11 22.60 -2.28 -3.82
C SER A 11 22.35 -1.01 -4.65
N SER A 12 23.43 -0.26 -4.83
CA SER A 12 23.64 0.89 -5.71
C SER A 12 22.69 1.01 -6.91
N LEU A 13 21.78 1.99 -6.86
CA LEU A 13 21.32 2.70 -8.06
C LEU A 13 21.18 4.18 -7.72
N LEU A 14 22.03 4.99 -8.36
CA LEU A 14 22.04 6.44 -8.28
C LEU A 14 20.69 7.03 -8.71
N ARG A 15 20.13 7.92 -7.89
CA ARG A 15 19.21 8.97 -8.35
C ARG A 15 19.66 10.30 -7.75
N CYS A 16 20.22 11.15 -8.61
CA CYS A 16 20.60 12.51 -8.28
C CYS A 16 19.34 13.37 -8.06
N THR A 17 19.17 13.90 -6.86
CA THR A 17 18.49 15.18 -6.63
C THR A 17 19.29 15.95 -5.59
N THR A 18 19.93 17.03 -6.03
CA THR A 18 20.79 17.90 -5.25
C THR A 18 19.97 18.73 -4.26
N THR A 19 20.01 18.40 -2.97
CA THR A 19 19.80 19.36 -1.87
C THR A 19 20.61 18.93 -0.64
N PHE A 20 21.54 19.80 -0.23
CA PHE A 20 22.23 19.86 1.07
C PHE A 20 22.50 18.53 1.80
N LEU A 21 23.55 17.81 1.39
CA LEU A 21 24.08 16.68 2.15
C LEU A 21 24.80 17.20 3.40
N ARG A 22 24.05 17.46 4.48
CA ARG A 22 24.62 17.60 5.83
C ARG A 22 25.38 16.30 6.11
N LYS A 23 26.72 16.37 6.11
CA LYS A 23 27.58 15.29 6.64
C LYS A 23 27.28 15.17 8.13
N HIS A 24 26.28 14.37 8.46
CA HIS A 24 26.03 13.95 9.82
C HIS A 24 27.16 12.96 10.15
N THR A 25 28.04 13.32 11.08
CA THR A 25 29.07 12.41 11.61
C THR A 25 28.35 11.36 12.45
N LEU A 26 27.67 10.43 11.78
CA LEU A 26 27.03 9.30 12.41
C LEU A 26 28.13 8.27 12.67
N SER A 27 28.65 8.27 13.90
CA SER A 27 29.59 7.25 14.35
C SER A 27 28.83 6.12 15.04
N GLY A 28 29.17 4.87 14.71
CA GLY A 28 28.61 3.68 15.34
C GLY A 28 27.20 3.30 14.87
N ASP A 29 26.42 2.69 15.76
CA ASP A 29 25.13 2.06 15.43
C ASP A 29 24.06 3.02 14.88
N ALA A 30 24.24 4.34 15.01
CA ALA A 30 23.33 5.35 14.45
C ALA A 30 23.51 5.54 12.93
N TYR A 31 24.61 5.04 12.35
CA TYR A 31 24.82 5.01 10.90
C TYR A 31 24.14 3.81 10.24
N GLN A 32 24.10 2.68 10.93
CA GLN A 32 23.67 1.41 10.35
C GLN A 32 22.15 1.21 10.35
N PHE A 33 21.43 1.85 11.27
CA PHE A 33 19.98 1.70 11.41
C PHE A 33 19.28 3.03 11.22
N LEU A 34 18.32 3.07 10.29
CA LEU A 34 17.47 4.25 10.08
C LEU A 34 16.57 4.54 11.29
N GLN A 35 16.14 3.48 11.98
CA GLN A 35 15.26 3.59 13.14
C GLN A 35 15.58 2.50 14.16
N LYS A 36 15.66 2.90 15.43
CA LYS A 36 15.78 1.99 16.56
C LYS A 36 14.52 2.14 17.42
N SER A 37 13.68 1.11 17.45
CA SER A 37 12.50 1.10 18.29
C SER A 37 12.84 0.50 19.66
N GLU A 38 12.35 1.13 20.73
CA GLU A 38 12.47 0.60 22.10
C GLU A 38 11.66 -0.69 22.29
N ILE A 39 10.58 -0.84 21.52
CA ILE A 39 9.71 -2.01 21.49
C ILE A 39 10.07 -2.86 20.27
N PRO A 40 10.06 -4.21 20.35
CA PRO A 40 10.27 -5.06 19.18
C PRO A 40 9.27 -4.73 18.07
N SER A 41 9.71 -4.66 16.82
CA SER A 41 8.85 -4.29 15.68
C SER A 41 7.59 -5.16 15.56
N TYR A 42 7.67 -6.42 15.99
CA TYR A 42 6.58 -7.39 15.96
C TYR A 42 5.93 -7.64 17.32
N HIS A 43 6.14 -6.75 18.30
CA HIS A 43 5.61 -6.90 19.65
C HIS A 43 4.09 -7.15 19.68
N PHE A 44 3.35 -6.40 18.87
CA PHE A 44 1.89 -6.52 18.81
C PHE A 44 1.39 -7.58 17.83
N GLN A 45 2.29 -8.26 17.10
CA GLN A 45 1.88 -9.23 16.08
C GLN A 45 1.11 -10.41 16.68
N LYS A 46 1.47 -10.85 17.88
CA LYS A 46 0.81 -11.98 18.58
C LYS A 46 -0.56 -11.60 19.16
N SER A 47 -0.78 -10.31 19.45
CA SER A 47 -2.05 -9.80 19.96
C SER A 47 -3.00 -9.33 18.85
N LEU A 48 -2.59 -9.41 17.58
CA LEU A 48 -3.48 -9.07 16.46
C LEU A 48 -4.65 -10.04 16.43
N ARG A 49 -5.87 -9.48 16.40
CA ARG A 49 -7.08 -10.28 16.22
C ARG A 49 -7.06 -10.87 14.81
N ARG A 50 -7.54 -12.10 14.69
CA ARG A 50 -7.73 -12.75 13.39
C ARG A 50 -8.66 -11.90 12.55
N LEU A 51 -8.39 -11.86 11.24
CA LEU A 51 -9.25 -11.13 10.31
C LEU A 51 -10.67 -11.73 10.39
N PRO A 52 -11.71 -10.90 10.58
CA PRO A 52 -13.08 -11.40 10.63
C PRO A 52 -13.45 -11.96 9.26
N ILE A 53 -13.94 -13.21 9.25
CA ILE A 53 -14.48 -13.82 8.05
C ILE A 53 -15.86 -13.19 7.81
N PRO A 54 -16.09 -12.51 6.67
CA PRO A 54 -17.38 -11.92 6.37
C PRO A 54 -18.43 -13.00 6.12
N LYS A 55 -19.70 -12.72 6.49
CA LYS A 55 -20.82 -13.62 6.20
C LYS A 55 -21.05 -13.72 4.67
N LEU A 56 -21.42 -14.90 4.21
CA LEU A 56 -21.59 -15.20 2.77
C LEU A 56 -22.58 -14.25 2.09
N GLU A 57 -23.72 -14.01 2.73
CA GLU A 57 -24.77 -13.09 2.23
C GLU A 57 -24.19 -11.68 1.96
N ARG A 58 -23.40 -11.15 2.89
CA ARG A 58 -22.79 -9.82 2.77
C ARG A 58 -21.71 -9.76 1.70
N THR A 59 -21.01 -10.85 1.45
CA THR A 59 -20.05 -10.91 0.32
C THR A 59 -20.77 -10.96 -1.02
N CYS A 60 -21.84 -11.74 -1.14
CA CYS A 60 -22.64 -11.86 -2.35
C CYS A 60 -23.33 -10.52 -2.69
N GLU A 61 -24.01 -9.89 -1.73
CA GLU A 61 -24.64 -8.58 -1.90
C GLU A 61 -23.65 -7.52 -2.39
N ARG A 62 -22.47 -7.44 -1.75
CA ARG A 62 -21.41 -6.50 -2.16
C ARG A 62 -20.86 -6.80 -3.55
N SER A 63 -20.69 -8.08 -3.88
CA SER A 63 -20.22 -8.50 -5.20
C SER A 63 -21.23 -8.16 -6.29
N LEU A 64 -22.52 -8.44 -6.06
CA LEU A 64 -23.61 -8.12 -6.99
C LEU A 64 -23.75 -6.61 -7.15
N PHE A 65 -23.68 -5.85 -6.07
CA PHE A 65 -23.73 -4.39 -6.11
C PHE A 65 -22.56 -3.80 -6.92
N CYS A 66 -21.34 -4.28 -6.70
CA CYS A 66 -20.17 -3.87 -7.46
C CYS A 66 -20.33 -4.16 -8.96
N PHE A 67 -20.83 -5.36 -9.30
CA PHE A 67 -21.06 -5.76 -10.68
C PHE A 67 -22.16 -4.94 -11.36
N LEU A 68 -23.27 -4.67 -10.67
CA LEU A 68 -24.35 -3.83 -11.19
C LEU A 68 -23.89 -2.38 -11.44
N LEU A 69 -23.10 -1.79 -10.53
CA LEU A 69 -22.53 -0.46 -10.74
C LEU A 69 -21.59 -0.42 -11.96
N TYR A 70 -20.79 -1.47 -12.15
CA TYR A 70 -19.94 -1.58 -13.34
C TYR A 70 -20.76 -1.65 -14.63
N ILE A 71 -21.82 -2.47 -14.67
CA ILE A 71 -22.71 -2.54 -15.83
C ILE A 71 -23.36 -1.18 -16.09
N ILE A 72 -23.91 -0.54 -15.06
CA ILE A 72 -24.53 0.79 -15.17
C ILE A 72 -23.52 1.79 -15.72
N PHE A 73 -22.28 1.78 -15.24
CA PHE A 73 -21.23 2.67 -15.72
C PHE A 73 -20.93 2.45 -17.21
N ILE A 74 -20.78 1.19 -17.65
CA ILE A 74 -20.52 0.86 -19.06
C ILE A 74 -21.70 1.24 -19.95
N SER A 75 -22.94 0.97 -19.53
CA SER A 75 -24.13 1.35 -20.27
C SER A 75 -24.25 2.87 -20.42
N ASN A 76 -24.01 3.62 -19.34
CA ASN A 76 -24.01 5.09 -19.40
C ASN A 76 -22.87 5.62 -20.29
N LEU A 77 -21.68 5.03 -20.23
CA LEU A 77 -20.56 5.40 -21.10
C LEU A 77 -20.89 5.15 -22.58
N HIS A 78 -21.51 4.01 -22.91
CA HIS A 78 -21.94 3.70 -24.27
C HIS A 78 -22.96 4.72 -24.79
N VAL A 79 -23.98 5.05 -23.99
CA VAL A 79 -25.00 6.07 -24.35
C VAL A 79 -24.36 7.45 -24.58
N ILE A 80 -23.37 7.83 -23.78
CA ILE A 80 -22.64 9.10 -23.94
C ILE A 80 -21.83 9.10 -25.25
N ILE A 81 -21.15 8.01 -25.57
CA ILE A 81 -20.36 7.88 -26.81
C ILE A 81 -21.27 7.93 -28.04
N GLU A 82 -22.38 7.18 -28.03
CA GLU A 82 -23.39 7.20 -29.11
C GLU A 82 -23.97 8.62 -29.27
N SER A 83 -24.33 9.28 -28.17
CA SER A 83 -24.86 10.65 -28.20
C SER A 83 -23.86 11.68 -28.74
N HIS A 84 -22.55 11.46 -28.53
CA HIS A 84 -21.51 12.32 -29.07
C HIS A 84 -21.22 12.02 -30.56
N PHE A 85 -21.31 10.77 -30.99
CA PHE A 85 -21.09 10.37 -32.37
C PHE A 85 -22.24 10.81 -33.31
N TYR A 86 -23.49 10.69 -32.86
CA TYR A 86 -24.67 11.15 -33.63
C TYR A 86 -24.86 12.68 -33.66
N ARG A 87 -24.02 13.43 -32.94
CA ARG A 87 -24.04 14.90 -32.93
C ARG A 87 -22.95 15.53 -33.80
N CYS A 88 -22.10 14.72 -34.43
CA CYS A 88 -21.19 15.10 -35.51
C CYS A 88 -21.82 14.74 -36.87
#